data_AF-A0A1H1Q5D7-F1
#
_entry.id   AF-A0A1H1Q5D7-F1
#
_cell.length_a   1.000
_cell.length_b   1.000
_cell.length_c   1.000
_cell.angle_alpha   90.00
_cell.angle_beta   90.00
_cell.angle_gamma   90.00
#
_symmetry.space_group_name_H-M   'P 1'
#
loop_
_entity.id
_entity.type
_entity.pdbx_description
1 polymer ?
#
loop_
_entity_poly.entity_id
_entity_poly.type
_entity_poly.pdbx_seq_one_letter_code
_entity_poly.pdbx_strand_id
1 'polypeptide(L)'
;MFEPVAPGGGSGSRGEKIPASPEREADRIPLNNIAAWLLACSPIAYILTDVLLLQSGVSVADGWSYFVLGATGFVLLALWDVRYVQAAGYEFPRSTAILAVFGVPFYLVRRVAVTGGTWWQPVTWGILFLAYWGSANVVGFLGGVELDSDWLETVIDENYSNSGVSSTTECPNPAIAPVGGSVTCQSTFDDESWTDVLVTIEAVDGTVSWQEIG
;
A
#
# COMPACT_ATOMS: atom_id res chain seq x y z
N MET A 1 59.10 -31.48 -52.17
CA MET A 1 57.79 -31.70 -52.81
C MET A 1 56.76 -31.16 -51.84
N PHE A 2 56.16 -30.01 -52.15
CA PHE A 2 55.22 -29.28 -51.29
C PHE A 2 53.79 -29.65 -51.68
N GLU A 3 52.96 -30.00 -50.71
CA GLU A 3 51.48 -29.94 -50.83
C GLU A 3 50.96 -28.84 -49.89
N PRO A 4 50.01 -28.00 -50.34
CA PRO A 4 49.42 -26.95 -49.51
C PRO A 4 48.17 -27.48 -48.78
N VAL A 5 48.04 -27.18 -47.47
CA VAL A 5 46.79 -27.36 -46.72
C VAL A 5 46.07 -26.03 -46.62
N ALA A 6 44.82 -26.01 -47.09
CA ALA A 6 43.93 -24.85 -47.11
C ALA A 6 43.42 -24.48 -45.70
N PRO A 7 43.02 -23.20 -45.47
CA PRO A 7 42.56 -22.73 -44.16
C PRO A 7 41.08 -23.07 -43.94
N GLY A 8 40.79 -23.93 -42.95
CA GLY A 8 39.43 -24.22 -42.48
C GLY A 8 39.00 -23.21 -41.42
N GLY A 9 37.95 -22.44 -41.72
CA GLY A 9 37.41 -21.39 -40.87
C GLY A 9 36.82 -21.89 -39.55
N GLY A 10 37.27 -21.30 -38.45
CA GLY A 10 36.63 -21.41 -37.13
C GLY A 10 35.55 -20.35 -37.00
N SER A 11 34.31 -20.70 -37.35
CA SER A 11 33.11 -19.89 -37.10
C SER A 11 32.40 -20.38 -35.84
N GLY A 12 32.31 -19.51 -34.83
CA GLY A 12 31.19 -19.45 -33.90
C GLY A 12 31.13 -20.46 -32.75
N SER A 13 31.86 -20.22 -31.66
CA SER A 13 31.47 -20.74 -30.34
C SER A 13 30.36 -19.89 -29.74
N ARG A 14 29.14 -20.05 -30.28
CA ARG A 14 27.91 -19.59 -29.62
C ARG A 14 27.57 -20.66 -28.59
N GLY A 15 27.74 -20.36 -27.30
CA GLY A 15 27.45 -21.27 -26.19
C GLY A 15 26.09 -21.94 -26.35
N GLU A 16 26.13 -23.20 -26.73
CA GLU A 16 24.96 -24.05 -26.84
C GLU A 16 24.45 -24.30 -25.41
N LYS A 17 23.30 -23.73 -25.08
CA LYS A 17 22.57 -24.09 -23.86
C LYS A 17 22.23 -25.57 -23.99
N ILE A 18 22.98 -26.42 -23.29
CA ILE A 18 22.63 -27.82 -23.10
C ILE A 18 21.20 -27.84 -22.55
N PRO A 19 20.20 -28.35 -23.30
CA PRO A 19 18.85 -28.45 -22.78
C PRO A 19 18.88 -29.39 -21.57
N ALA A 20 18.22 -28.99 -20.48
CA ALA A 20 18.10 -29.83 -19.30
C ALA A 20 17.53 -31.20 -19.72
N SER A 21 18.16 -32.29 -19.27
CA SER A 21 17.72 -33.66 -19.58
C SER A 21 16.21 -33.81 -19.31
N PRO A 22 15.43 -34.41 -20.24
CA PRO A 22 13.98 -34.59 -20.09
C PRO A 22 13.59 -35.41 -18.85
N GLU A 23 14.51 -36.22 -18.29
CA GLU A 23 14.29 -36.94 -17.03
C GLU A 23 14.13 -36.01 -15.82
N ARG A 24 14.75 -34.81 -15.85
CA ARG A 24 14.69 -33.85 -14.74
C ARG A 24 13.39 -33.04 -14.71
N GLU A 25 12.63 -33.08 -15.80
CA GLU A 25 11.35 -32.39 -15.94
C GLU A 25 10.18 -33.32 -15.60
N ALA A 26 10.35 -34.63 -15.81
CA ALA A 26 9.37 -35.66 -15.49
C ALA A 26 9.17 -35.92 -13.97
N ASP A 27 10.13 -35.53 -13.12
CA ASP A 27 10.11 -35.80 -11.66
C ASP A 27 9.64 -34.59 -10.82
N ARG A 28 9.10 -33.54 -11.45
CA ARG A 28 8.68 -32.32 -10.74
C ARG A 28 7.25 -32.46 -10.21
N ILE A 29 7.10 -32.29 -8.90
CA ILE A 29 5.79 -32.26 -8.23
C ILE A 29 5.00 -31.03 -8.74
N PRO A 30 3.69 -31.16 -9.03
CA PRO A 30 2.86 -30.03 -9.43
C PRO A 30 2.90 -28.92 -8.36
N LEU A 31 3.30 -27.72 -8.79
CA LEU A 31 3.47 -26.56 -7.93
C LEU A 31 2.13 -25.91 -7.58
N ASN A 32 1.83 -25.84 -6.29
CA ASN A 32 0.74 -25.02 -5.79
C ASN A 32 1.12 -23.53 -5.90
N ASN A 33 0.25 -22.74 -6.52
CA ASN A 33 0.48 -21.31 -6.79
C ASN A 33 -0.26 -20.38 -5.83
N ILE A 34 -0.89 -20.89 -4.76
CA ILE A 34 -1.68 -20.09 -3.81
C ILE A 34 -0.86 -18.94 -3.22
N ALA A 35 0.34 -19.20 -2.70
CA ALA A 35 1.16 -18.17 -2.07
C ALA A 35 1.56 -17.06 -3.06
N ALA A 36 1.89 -17.44 -4.30
CA ALA A 36 2.19 -16.48 -5.36
C ALA A 36 0.97 -15.66 -5.80
N TRP A 37 -0.24 -16.23 -5.78
CA TRP A 37 -1.47 -15.47 -6.03
C TRP A 37 -1.83 -14.54 -4.87
N LEU A 38 -1.63 -14.96 -3.63
CA LEU A 38 -1.81 -14.09 -2.46
C LEU A 38 -0.83 -12.90 -2.51
N LEU A 39 0.42 -13.14 -2.91
CA LEU A 39 1.38 -12.07 -3.19
C LEU A 39 0.93 -11.18 -4.35
N ALA A 40 0.45 -11.75 -5.45
CA ALA A 40 -0.05 -10.98 -6.59
C ALA A 40 -1.23 -10.06 -6.20
N CYS A 41 -2.09 -10.52 -5.30
CA CYS A 41 -3.22 -9.75 -4.78
C CYS A 41 -2.87 -8.81 -3.61
N SER A 42 -1.60 -8.75 -3.18
CA SER A 42 -1.17 -7.92 -2.06
C SER A 42 -1.62 -6.45 -2.11
N PRO A 43 -1.70 -5.77 -3.28
CA PRO A 43 -2.14 -4.37 -3.29
C PRO A 43 -3.58 -4.16 -2.80
N ILE A 44 -4.44 -5.17 -2.88
CA ILE A 44 -5.82 -5.10 -2.35
C ILE A 44 -5.78 -4.96 -0.83
N ALA A 45 -4.84 -5.62 -0.14
CA ALA A 45 -4.73 -5.53 1.30
C ALA A 45 -4.43 -4.08 1.73
N TYR A 46 -3.57 -3.36 1.00
CA TYR A 46 -3.30 -1.94 1.26
C TYR A 46 -4.55 -1.08 1.09
N ILE A 47 -5.33 -1.29 0.00
CA ILE A 47 -6.60 -0.58 -0.20
C ILE A 47 -7.56 -0.81 0.99
N LEU A 48 -7.69 -2.05 1.46
CA LEU A 48 -8.56 -2.37 2.58
C LEU A 48 -8.05 -1.77 3.90
N THR A 49 -6.74 -1.77 4.13
CA THR A 49 -6.14 -1.13 5.30
C THR A 49 -6.39 0.38 5.29
N ASP A 50 -6.20 1.03 4.14
CA ASP A 50 -6.47 2.47 4.01
C ASP A 50 -7.94 2.79 4.34
N VAL A 51 -8.89 2.04 3.79
CA VAL A 51 -10.33 2.22 4.09
C VAL A 51 -10.63 2.07 5.59
N LEU A 52 -10.01 1.10 6.26
CA LEU A 52 -10.19 0.90 7.71
C LEU A 52 -9.56 2.01 8.54
N LEU A 53 -8.42 2.56 8.11
CA LEU A 53 -7.76 3.68 8.79
C LEU A 53 -8.58 4.97 8.67
N LEU A 54 -9.19 5.21 7.51
CA LEU A 54 -10.11 6.34 7.34
C LEU A 54 -11.31 6.26 8.30
N GLN A 55 -11.80 5.05 8.56
CA GLN A 55 -12.96 4.85 9.44
C GLN A 55 -12.62 4.90 10.93
N SER A 56 -11.35 4.73 11.31
CA SER A 56 -10.93 4.63 12.71
C SER A 56 -10.42 5.94 13.32
N GLY A 57 -10.22 6.99 12.51
CA GLY A 57 -9.73 8.29 12.98
C GLY A 57 -8.27 8.25 13.47
N VAL A 58 -7.50 7.22 13.08
CA VAL A 58 -6.11 7.02 13.49
C VAL A 58 -5.17 7.89 12.64
N SER A 59 -4.18 8.52 13.29
CA SER A 59 -3.25 9.46 12.66
C SER A 59 -2.40 8.85 11.54
N VAL A 60 -1.95 9.67 10.59
CA VAL A 60 -1.06 9.25 9.48
C VAL A 60 0.28 8.68 10.00
N ALA A 61 0.74 9.11 11.18
CA ALA A 61 1.96 8.61 11.82
C ALA A 61 1.85 7.13 12.21
N ASP A 62 0.66 6.67 12.62
CA ASP A 62 0.38 5.25 12.87
C ASP A 62 0.28 4.45 11.56
N GLY A 63 -0.08 5.10 10.44
CA GLY A 63 -0.12 4.54 9.09
C GLY A 63 1.19 3.86 8.67
N TRP A 64 2.34 4.42 9.06
CA TRP A 64 3.65 3.82 8.76
C TRP A 64 3.85 2.47 9.44
N SER A 65 3.34 2.30 10.67
CA SER A 65 3.40 1.03 11.40
C SER A 65 2.60 -0.07 10.69
N TYR A 66 1.46 0.27 10.08
CA TYR A 66 0.67 -0.66 9.28
C TYR A 66 1.37 -1.07 7.98
N PHE A 67 2.05 -0.13 7.32
CA PHE A 67 2.88 -0.44 6.17
C PHE A 67 4.01 -1.43 6.52
N VAL A 68 4.71 -1.21 7.63
CA VAL A 68 5.79 -2.09 8.11
C VAL A 68 5.26 -3.49 8.48
N LEU A 69 4.10 -3.57 9.13
CA LEU A 69 3.44 -4.85 9.42
C LEU A 69 3.02 -5.59 8.14
N GLY A 70 2.43 -4.88 7.17
CA GLY A 70 2.07 -5.43 5.86
C GLY A 70 3.29 -5.96 5.09
N ALA A 71 4.36 -5.16 5.02
CA ALA A 71 5.62 -5.55 4.38
C ALA A 71 6.22 -6.82 5.03
N THR A 72 6.19 -6.91 6.36
CA THR A 72 6.65 -8.09 7.10
C THR A 72 5.82 -9.33 6.73
N GLY A 73 4.49 -9.19 6.64
CA GLY A 73 3.58 -10.24 6.19
C GLY A 73 3.92 -10.76 4.79
N PHE A 74 4.20 -9.86 3.84
CA PHE A 74 4.57 -10.26 2.47
C PHE A 74 5.92 -10.97 2.39
N VAL A 75 6.89 -10.59 3.22
CA VAL A 75 8.18 -11.30 3.31
C VAL A 75 8.00 -12.70 3.86
N LEU A 76 7.18 -12.88 4.90
CA LEU A 76 6.87 -14.20 5.45
C LEU A 76 6.17 -15.09 4.42
N LEU A 77 5.23 -14.52 3.67
CA LEU A 77 4.52 -15.22 2.60
C LEU A 77 5.47 -15.61 1.45
N ALA A 78 6.41 -14.73 1.08
CA ALA A 78 7.45 -15.03 0.11
C ALA A 78 8.40 -16.13 0.61
N LEU A 79 8.84 -16.08 1.87
CA LEU A 79 9.67 -17.13 2.47
C LEU A 79 8.97 -18.50 2.46
N TRP A 80 7.66 -18.50 2.69
CA TRP A 80 6.83 -19.69 2.63
C TRP A 80 6.76 -20.26 1.21
N ASP A 81 6.49 -19.43 0.20
CA ASP A 81 6.48 -19.83 -1.21
C ASP A 81 7.86 -20.35 -1.67
N VAL A 82 8.97 -19.71 -1.25
CA VAL A 82 10.33 -20.21 -1.56
C VAL A 82 10.53 -21.62 -1.02
N ARG A 83 10.12 -21.90 0.22
CA ARG A 83 10.25 -23.26 0.79
C ARG A 83 9.47 -24.29 -0.02
N TYR A 84 8.28 -23.93 -0.50
CA TYR A 84 7.48 -24.82 -1.36
C TYR A 84 8.10 -25.03 -2.73
N VAL A 85 8.63 -23.96 -3.36
CA VAL A 85 9.32 -24.05 -4.66
C VAL A 85 10.58 -24.91 -4.55
N GLN A 86 11.34 -24.76 -3.46
CA GLN A 86 12.48 -25.62 -3.15
C GLN A 86 12.07 -27.09 -2.94
N ALA A 87 10.98 -27.33 -2.21
CA ALA A 87 10.45 -28.67 -1.98
C ALA A 87 9.96 -29.35 -3.27
N ALA A 88 9.53 -28.57 -4.27
CA ALA A 88 9.17 -29.06 -5.60
C ALA A 88 10.38 -29.33 -6.52
N GLY A 89 11.61 -29.17 -6.02
CA GLY A 89 12.85 -29.50 -6.76
C GLY A 89 13.44 -28.35 -7.58
N TYR A 90 12.95 -27.12 -7.41
CA TYR A 90 13.49 -25.95 -8.10
C TYR A 90 14.63 -25.29 -7.31
N GLU A 91 15.71 -24.95 -8.00
CA GLU A 91 16.81 -24.17 -7.43
C GLU A 91 16.40 -22.70 -7.27
N PHE A 92 15.80 -22.37 -6.13
CA PHE A 92 15.34 -21.01 -5.81
C PHE A 92 16.04 -20.48 -4.55
N PRO A 93 16.88 -19.42 -4.63
CA PRO A 93 17.62 -18.93 -3.46
C PRO A 93 16.68 -18.36 -2.39
N ARG A 94 16.96 -18.60 -1.10
CA ARG A 94 16.20 -17.99 0.01
C ARG A 94 16.35 -16.48 0.09
N SER A 95 17.50 -15.95 -0.33
CA SER A 95 17.73 -14.51 -0.42
C SER A 95 16.76 -13.81 -1.37
N THR A 96 16.14 -14.55 -2.30
CA THR A 96 15.13 -14.00 -3.20
C THR A 96 13.86 -13.57 -2.47
N ALA A 97 13.56 -14.13 -1.30
CA ALA A 97 12.43 -13.68 -0.48
C ALA A 97 12.65 -12.26 0.06
N ILE A 98 13.89 -11.83 0.24
CA ILE A 98 14.23 -10.44 0.64
C ILE A 98 13.84 -9.45 -0.47
N LEU A 99 13.80 -9.89 -1.74
CA LEU A 99 13.31 -9.03 -2.82
C LEU A 99 11.83 -8.64 -2.64
N ALA A 100 11.05 -9.42 -1.87
CA ALA A 100 9.68 -9.03 -1.52
C ALA A 100 9.63 -7.75 -0.66
N VAL A 101 10.70 -7.42 0.08
CA VAL A 101 10.83 -6.16 0.83
C VAL A 101 10.89 -4.95 -0.12
N PHE A 102 11.69 -5.06 -1.18
CA PHE A 102 11.89 -4.01 -2.17
C PHE A 102 10.83 -4.03 -3.28
N GLY A 103 9.90 -5.00 -3.22
CA GLY A 103 8.82 -5.14 -4.16
C GLY A 103 8.48 -6.60 -4.46
N VAL A 104 7.27 -6.99 -4.08
CA VAL A 104 6.57 -8.19 -4.58
C VAL A 104 6.72 -8.43 -6.11
N PRO A 105 6.72 -7.43 -7.02
CA PRO A 105 6.89 -7.69 -8.45
C PRO A 105 8.23 -8.35 -8.81
N PHE A 106 9.33 -7.96 -8.18
CA PHE A 106 10.64 -8.56 -8.46
C PHE A 106 10.69 -10.03 -8.06
N TYR A 107 10.06 -10.34 -6.92
CA TYR A 107 9.88 -11.72 -6.47
C TYR A 107 9.09 -12.54 -7.50
N LEU A 108 7.92 -12.05 -7.93
CA LEU A 108 7.04 -12.74 -8.87
C LEU A 108 7.69 -12.96 -10.24
N VAL A 109 8.39 -11.95 -10.78
CA VAL A 109 9.12 -12.08 -12.05
C VAL A 109 10.21 -13.14 -11.96
N ARG A 110 10.98 -13.13 -10.88
CA ARG A 110 12.04 -14.14 -10.68
C ARG A 110 11.47 -15.53 -10.48
N ARG A 111 10.34 -15.66 -9.78
CA ARG A 111 9.62 -16.92 -9.63
C ARG A 111 9.20 -17.47 -10.99
N VAL A 112 8.56 -16.66 -11.84
CA VAL A 112 8.18 -17.04 -13.21
C VAL A 112 9.40 -17.50 -14.02
N ALA A 113 10.52 -16.78 -13.93
CA ALA A 113 11.74 -17.13 -14.64
C ALA A 113 12.34 -18.50 -14.22
N VAL A 114 12.17 -18.90 -12.95
CA VAL A 114 12.70 -20.18 -12.45
C VAL A 114 11.70 -21.32 -12.65
N THR A 115 10.41 -21.07 -12.42
CA THR A 115 9.39 -22.13 -12.47
C THR A 115 8.81 -22.35 -13.86
N GLY A 116 9.00 -21.41 -14.80
CA GLY A 116 8.30 -21.40 -16.08
C GLY A 116 6.81 -21.09 -15.94
N GLY A 117 6.41 -20.53 -14.80
CA GLY A 117 5.02 -20.24 -14.47
C GLY A 117 4.39 -19.13 -15.32
N THR A 118 3.13 -18.82 -15.01
CA THR A 118 2.34 -17.87 -15.78
C THR A 118 2.69 -16.42 -15.47
N TRP A 119 2.84 -15.59 -16.50
CA TRP A 119 3.08 -14.14 -16.38
C TRP A 119 1.89 -13.34 -15.82
N TRP A 120 0.72 -13.96 -15.66
CA TRP A 120 -0.44 -13.31 -15.07
C TRP A 120 -0.21 -12.85 -13.63
N GLN A 121 0.63 -13.55 -12.85
CA GLN A 121 0.90 -13.16 -11.45
C GLN A 121 1.53 -11.76 -11.32
N PRO A 122 2.69 -11.46 -11.95
CA PRO A 122 3.25 -10.11 -11.91
C PRO A 122 2.38 -9.07 -12.61
N VAL A 123 1.64 -9.44 -13.66
CA VAL A 123 0.70 -8.53 -14.36
C VAL A 123 -0.46 -8.13 -13.45
N THR A 124 -1.09 -9.09 -12.76
CA THR A 124 -2.16 -8.84 -11.79
C THR A 124 -1.66 -7.94 -10.67
N TRP A 125 -0.46 -8.19 -10.14
CA TRP A 125 0.14 -7.31 -9.16
C TRP A 125 0.27 -5.87 -9.68
N GLY A 126 0.79 -5.70 -10.90
CA GLY A 126 0.93 -4.39 -11.53
C GLY A 126 -0.40 -3.66 -11.72
N ILE A 127 -1.44 -4.35 -12.19
CA ILE A 127 -2.78 -3.79 -12.35
C ILE A 127 -3.35 -3.33 -11.00
N LEU A 128 -3.25 -4.18 -9.97
CA LEU A 128 -3.77 -3.87 -8.64
C LEU A 128 -2.96 -2.77 -7.96
N PHE A 129 -1.64 -2.71 -8.18
CA PHE A 129 -0.80 -1.64 -7.69
C PHE A 129 -1.12 -0.30 -8.35
N LEU A 130 -1.36 -0.29 -9.67
CA LEU A 130 -1.84 0.91 -10.36
C LEU A 130 -3.24 1.32 -9.89
N ALA A 131 -4.12 0.36 -9.61
CA ALA A 131 -5.43 0.63 -9.01
C ALA A 131 -5.30 1.24 -7.61
N TYR A 132 -4.38 0.72 -6.77
CA TYR A 132 -4.04 1.28 -5.46
C TYR A 132 -3.53 2.72 -5.58
N TRP A 133 -2.59 2.96 -6.51
CA TRP A 133 -2.01 4.29 -6.71
C TRP A 133 -3.05 5.29 -7.27
N GLY A 134 -3.93 4.81 -8.16
CA GLY A 134 -5.09 5.58 -8.61
C GLY A 134 -6.07 5.87 -7.48
N SER A 135 -6.32 4.90 -6.59
CA SER A 135 -7.20 5.08 -5.43
C SER A 135 -6.59 5.97 -4.36
N ALA A 136 -5.27 6.12 -4.28
CA ALA A 136 -4.65 7.04 -3.32
C ALA A 136 -5.14 8.50 -3.50
N ASN A 137 -5.47 8.91 -4.72
CA ASN A 137 -6.09 10.22 -4.99
C ASN A 137 -7.57 10.27 -4.59
N VAL A 138 -8.28 9.15 -4.69
CA VAL A 138 -9.70 9.03 -4.27
C VAL A 138 -9.81 8.96 -2.75
N VAL A 139 -8.89 8.25 -2.10
CA VAL A 139 -8.73 8.19 -0.66
C VAL A 139 -8.15 9.49 -0.11
N GLY A 140 -7.32 10.24 -0.84
CA GLY A 140 -6.97 11.61 -0.42
C GLY A 140 -8.12 12.62 -0.56
N PHE A 141 -9.12 12.32 -1.41
CA PHE A 141 -10.33 13.12 -1.56
C PHE A 141 -11.45 12.72 -0.58
N LEU A 142 -11.56 11.43 -0.26
CA LEU A 142 -12.52 10.86 0.71
C LEU A 142 -11.96 10.72 2.13
N GLY A 143 -10.64 10.75 2.26
CA GLY A 143 -9.90 10.54 3.49
C GLY A 143 -9.64 11.88 4.11
N GLY A 144 -10.21 12.04 5.29
CA GLY A 144 -10.57 13.34 5.80
C GLY A 144 -9.45 14.36 5.85
N VAL A 145 -9.87 15.61 5.79
CA VAL A 145 -9.02 16.73 6.17
C VAL A 145 -8.74 16.56 7.66
N GLU A 146 -7.47 16.42 8.02
CA GLU A 146 -7.03 16.52 9.41
C GLU A 146 -7.17 17.98 9.82
N LEU A 147 -8.08 18.22 10.76
CA LEU A 147 -8.36 19.55 11.29
C LEU A 147 -7.44 19.80 12.48
N ASP A 148 -6.76 20.95 12.44
CA ASP A 148 -6.03 21.47 13.60
C ASP A 148 -7.06 21.97 14.62
N SER A 149 -7.26 21.18 15.69
CA SER A 149 -8.21 21.50 16.75
C SER A 149 -7.90 22.83 17.42
N ASP A 150 -6.63 23.10 17.69
CA ASP A 150 -6.20 24.31 18.41
C ASP A 150 -6.50 25.56 17.57
N TRP A 151 -6.30 25.45 16.25
CA TRP A 151 -6.67 26.51 15.31
C TRP A 151 -8.20 26.72 15.23
N LEU A 152 -8.97 25.63 15.14
CA LEU A 152 -10.45 25.71 15.09
C LEU A 152 -11.04 26.34 16.35
N GLU A 153 -10.60 25.89 17.52
CA GLU A 153 -11.03 26.43 18.82
C GLU A 153 -10.74 27.93 18.88
N THR A 154 -9.53 28.35 18.49
CA THR A 154 -9.14 29.77 18.44
C THR A 154 -10.06 30.58 17.51
N VAL A 155 -10.36 30.07 16.32
CA VAL A 155 -11.20 30.79 15.35
C VAL A 155 -12.65 30.93 15.83
N ILE A 156 -13.19 29.91 16.48
CA ILE A 156 -14.57 29.93 17.00
C ILE A 156 -14.65 30.89 18.20
N ASP A 157 -13.71 30.79 19.15
CA ASP A 157 -13.65 31.65 20.33
C ASP A 157 -13.40 33.13 19.96
N GLU A 158 -12.55 33.41 18.98
CA GLU A 158 -12.36 34.78 18.47
C GLU A 158 -13.65 35.35 17.87
N ASN A 159 -14.47 34.54 17.20
CA ASN A 159 -15.72 35.02 16.60
C ASN A 159 -16.78 35.35 17.68
N TYR A 160 -16.92 34.50 18.70
CA TYR A 160 -17.77 34.80 19.85
C TYR A 160 -17.30 36.07 20.57
N SER A 161 -16.00 36.20 20.80
CA SER A 161 -15.40 37.38 21.44
C SER A 161 -15.65 38.66 20.66
N ASN A 162 -15.53 38.61 19.32
CA ASN A 162 -15.87 39.73 18.44
C ASN A 162 -17.36 40.08 18.46
N SER A 163 -18.22 39.11 18.78
CA SER A 163 -19.67 39.30 18.99
C SER A 163 -20.01 39.78 20.41
N GLY A 164 -19.01 39.95 21.27
CA GLY A 164 -19.15 40.44 22.64
C GLY A 164 -19.45 39.34 23.67
N VAL A 165 -19.23 38.08 23.31
CA VAL A 165 -19.49 36.91 24.16
C VAL A 165 -18.16 36.18 24.39
N SER A 166 -17.83 35.89 25.65
CA SER A 166 -16.68 35.04 25.98
C SER A 166 -17.12 33.58 25.93
N SER A 167 -16.37 32.76 25.21
CA SER A 167 -16.56 31.32 25.09
C SER A 167 -15.24 30.58 25.27
N THR A 168 -15.34 29.29 25.56
CA THR A 168 -14.26 28.32 25.42
C THR A 168 -14.79 27.17 24.58
N THR A 169 -14.18 26.94 23.42
CA THR A 169 -14.53 25.85 22.52
C THR A 169 -13.61 24.66 22.73
N GLU A 170 -14.17 23.45 22.77
CA GLU A 170 -13.44 22.19 22.78
C GLU A 170 -13.81 21.38 21.53
N CYS A 171 -12.81 21.04 20.72
CA CYS A 171 -12.94 20.23 19.51
C CYS A 171 -12.27 18.85 19.69
N PRO A 172 -12.74 17.79 19.00
CA PRO A 172 -12.08 16.49 19.01
C PRO A 172 -10.65 16.56 18.43
N ASN A 173 -9.67 15.91 19.07
CA ASN A 173 -8.28 15.87 18.60
C ASN A 173 -7.75 14.41 18.46
N PRO A 174 -7.23 13.99 17.28
CA PRO A 174 -7.31 14.66 15.97
C PRO A 174 -8.69 14.45 15.33
N ALA A 175 -9.28 15.52 14.80
CA ALA A 175 -10.52 15.42 14.02
C ALA A 175 -10.18 15.17 12.55
N ILE A 176 -10.49 13.96 12.05
CA ILE A 176 -10.42 13.63 10.63
C ILE A 176 -11.84 13.47 10.11
N ALA A 177 -12.26 14.31 9.16
CA ALA A 177 -13.54 14.15 8.49
C ALA A 177 -13.44 14.40 6.97
N PRO A 178 -14.22 13.68 6.15
CA PRO A 178 -14.19 13.83 4.69
C PRO A 178 -14.64 15.23 4.26
N VAL A 179 -14.26 15.65 3.06
CA VAL A 179 -14.86 16.85 2.44
C VAL A 179 -16.38 16.64 2.29
N GLY A 180 -17.15 17.63 2.73
CA GLY A 180 -18.61 17.55 2.89
C GLY A 180 -19.08 16.83 4.16
N GLY A 181 -18.16 16.30 4.97
CA GLY A 181 -18.42 15.79 6.31
C GLY A 181 -18.37 16.89 7.36
N SER A 182 -18.74 16.52 8.59
CA SER A 182 -18.76 17.45 9.71
C SER A 182 -18.22 16.85 11.00
N VAL A 183 -17.73 17.74 11.86
CA VAL A 183 -17.22 17.47 13.20
C VAL A 183 -17.99 18.37 14.16
N THR A 184 -18.34 17.85 15.34
CA THR A 184 -19.01 18.63 16.37
C THR A 184 -17.99 19.05 17.43
N CYS A 185 -17.88 20.35 17.66
CA CYS A 185 -17.18 20.93 18.80
C CYS A 185 -18.22 21.41 19.82
N GLN A 186 -17.82 21.53 21.08
CA GLN A 186 -18.68 22.08 22.14
C GLN A 186 -18.16 23.45 22.54
N SER A 187 -19.02 24.45 22.58
CA SER A 187 -18.68 25.78 23.09
C SER A 187 -19.41 26.05 24.40
N THR A 188 -18.65 26.43 25.42
CA THR A 188 -19.17 26.78 26.75
C THR A 188 -18.97 28.28 26.98
N PHE A 189 -20.02 28.96 27.43
CA PHE A 189 -20.03 30.40 27.69
C PHE A 189 -19.78 30.71 29.17
N ASP A 190 -19.42 31.95 29.47
CA ASP A 190 -19.17 32.42 30.85
C ASP A 190 -20.38 32.24 31.81
N ASP A 191 -21.60 32.15 31.29
CA ASP A 191 -22.82 31.93 32.05
C ASP A 191 -23.13 30.44 32.31
N GLU A 192 -22.16 29.56 32.02
CA GLU A 192 -22.24 28.10 32.09
C GLU A 192 -23.25 27.47 31.10
N SER A 193 -23.83 28.28 30.19
CA SER A 193 -24.57 27.73 29.06
C SER A 193 -23.61 27.14 28.02
N TRP A 194 -24.10 26.19 27.24
CA TRP A 194 -23.30 25.52 26.21
C TRP A 194 -24.12 25.31 24.95
N THR A 195 -23.41 25.26 23.82
CA THR A 195 -23.98 24.94 22.51
C THR A 195 -23.05 24.02 21.75
N ASP A 196 -23.63 23.18 20.89
CA ASP A 196 -22.86 22.37 19.96
C ASP A 196 -22.60 23.18 18.69
N VAL A 197 -21.36 23.14 18.21
CA VAL A 197 -20.92 23.81 16.98
C VAL A 197 -20.61 22.74 15.95
N LEU A 198 -21.35 22.75 14.85
CA LEU A 198 -21.11 21.87 13.72
C LEU A 198 -20.12 22.52 12.76
N VAL A 199 -18.91 21.98 12.71
CA VAL A 199 -17.87 22.37 11.75
C VAL A 199 -17.99 21.47 10.52
N THR A 200 -18.25 22.05 9.36
CA THR A 200 -18.34 21.34 8.07
C THR A 200 -17.10 21.64 7.24
N ILE A 201 -16.53 20.60 6.64
CA ILE A 201 -15.36 20.74 5.78
C ILE A 201 -15.83 20.98 4.35
N GLU A 202 -15.55 22.17 3.83
CA GLU A 202 -16.01 22.59 2.50
C GLU A 202 -15.04 22.15 1.40
N ALA A 203 -13.75 22.11 1.69
CA ALA A 203 -12.72 21.82 0.69
C ALA A 203 -11.48 21.12 1.27
N VAL A 204 -10.71 20.52 0.36
CA VAL A 204 -9.48 19.75 0.65
C VAL A 204 -8.35 20.64 1.19
N ASP A 205 -8.44 21.95 1.00
CA ASP A 205 -7.46 22.93 1.49
C ASP A 205 -7.61 23.28 2.98
N GLY A 206 -8.56 22.66 3.69
CA GLY A 206 -8.85 22.98 5.08
C GLY A 206 -9.87 24.10 5.25
N THR A 207 -10.52 24.56 4.17
CA THR A 207 -11.64 25.49 4.30
C THR A 207 -12.78 24.84 5.06
N VAL A 208 -13.17 25.48 6.16
CA VAL A 208 -14.26 25.06 7.02
C VAL A 208 -15.34 26.12 7.08
N SER A 209 -16.58 25.69 7.16
CA SER A 209 -17.72 26.49 7.59
C SER A 209 -18.19 25.97 8.95
N TRP A 210 -18.78 26.80 9.78
CA TRP A 210 -19.35 26.34 11.03
C TRP A 210 -20.67 27.04 11.33
N GLN A 211 -21.51 26.34 12.08
CA GLN A 211 -22.80 26.84 12.53
C GLN A 211 -23.11 26.27 13.91
N GLU A 212 -23.83 27.04 14.71
CA GLU A 212 -24.45 26.54 15.94
C GLU A 212 -25.55 25.55 15.59
N ILE A 213 -25.60 24.45 16.33
CA ILE A 213 -26.69 23.47 16.29
C ILE A 213 -27.30 23.40 17.68
N GLY A 214 -28.33 24.21 17.89
CA GLY A 214 -29.08 24.35 19.14
C GLY A 214 -30.54 24.71 18.88
#